data_AF-A0A976Q095-F1
#
_entry.id   AF-A0A976Q095-F1
#
_cell.length_a   1.000
_cell.length_b   1.000
_cell.length_c   1.000
_cell.angle_alpha   90.00
_cell.angle_beta   90.00
_cell.angle_gamma   90.00
#
_symmetry.space_group_name_H-M   'P 1'
#
loop_
_entity.id
_entity.type
_entity.pdbx_description
1 polymer ?
#
loop_
_entity_poly.entity_id
_entity_poly.type
_entity_poly.pdbx_seq_one_letter_code
_entity_poly.pdbx_strand_id
1 'polypeptide(L)'
;MKKLSIVITLLVLFAVGYLLMQKPGMDNTDKDQRVMTDLPWIIETDNHGGSRVFGLDIGKSTIHDAVKIFSSEVEIGIFLDPDNSLSLEAYFDSVRLSGLLARVVLEIDATQDELHQMATRAIEKKAMPSNAWQFRLPNDIKQQLMMRQFISLSYMPKIDIENDILVKRFGQPDSTIKIDDSNQFWLYPKKGLVIAADEDGKELFQYVRPDEFERLQQAISTSLQ
;
A
#
# COMPACT_ATOMS: atom_id res chain seq x y z
N MET A 1 -10.00 -21.63 63.48
CA MET A 1 -9.08 -20.49 63.21
C MET A 1 -8.00 -20.76 62.17
N LYS A 2 -7.44 -21.98 62.02
CA LYS A 2 -6.37 -22.26 61.02
C LYS A 2 -6.81 -22.28 59.54
N LYS A 3 -8.08 -22.57 59.23
CA LYS A 3 -8.59 -22.57 57.84
C LYS A 3 -8.82 -21.17 57.25
N LEU A 4 -9.01 -20.15 58.11
CA LEU A 4 -9.26 -18.77 57.67
C LEU A 4 -7.96 -18.06 57.25
N SER A 5 -6.83 -18.34 57.92
CA SER A 5 -5.52 -17.80 57.51
C SER A 5 -5.07 -18.29 56.14
N ILE A 6 -5.31 -19.55 55.79
CA ILE A 6 -4.90 -20.10 54.49
C ILE A 6 -5.67 -19.42 53.34
N VAL A 7 -6.97 -19.15 53.53
CA VAL A 7 -7.80 -18.46 52.53
C VAL A 7 -7.37 -17.00 52.37
N ILE A 8 -7.02 -16.32 53.47
CA ILE A 8 -6.54 -14.93 53.42
C ILE A 8 -5.15 -14.85 52.77
N THR A 9 -4.24 -15.79 53.07
CA THR A 9 -2.91 -15.83 52.42
C THR A 9 -3.02 -16.15 50.93
N LEU A 10 -3.93 -17.03 50.52
CA LEU A 10 -4.21 -17.31 49.10
C LEU A 10 -4.83 -16.10 48.39
N LEU A 11 -5.75 -15.37 49.02
CA LEU A 11 -6.34 -14.15 48.47
C LEU A 11 -5.33 -13.01 48.33
N VAL A 12 -4.40 -12.86 49.29
CA VAL A 12 -3.33 -11.86 49.21
C VAL A 12 -2.32 -12.23 48.12
N LEU A 13 -1.96 -13.51 47.96
CA LEU A 13 -1.11 -13.97 46.86
C LEU A 13 -1.78 -13.79 45.49
N PHE A 14 -3.09 -13.98 45.39
CA PHE A 14 -3.84 -13.74 44.16
C PHE A 14 -3.97 -12.24 43.85
N ALA A 15 -4.15 -11.39 44.86
CA ALA A 15 -4.21 -9.94 44.71
C ALA A 15 -2.82 -9.35 44.33
N VAL A 16 -1.74 -9.86 44.92
CA VAL A 16 -0.36 -9.47 44.57
C VAL A 16 0.01 -10.01 43.19
N GLY A 17 -0.40 -11.23 42.84
CA GLY A 17 -0.25 -11.77 41.48
C GLY A 17 -1.02 -10.95 40.44
N TYR A 18 -2.25 -10.53 40.75
CA TYR A 18 -3.07 -9.66 39.91
C TYR A 18 -2.45 -8.26 39.74
N LEU A 19 -1.90 -7.68 40.82
CA LEU A 19 -1.18 -6.40 40.77
C LEU A 19 0.16 -6.47 40.03
N LEU A 20 0.85 -7.61 40.07
CA LEU A 20 2.08 -7.85 39.30
C LEU A 20 1.81 -8.24 37.83
N MET A 21 0.58 -8.67 37.50
CA MET A 21 0.13 -8.93 36.13
C MET A 21 -0.36 -7.67 35.41
N GLN A 22 -0.56 -6.55 36.12
CA GLN A 22 -0.70 -5.24 35.49
C GLN A 22 0.67 -4.76 35.01
N LYS A 23 1.14 -5.31 33.88
CA LYS A 23 2.16 -4.64 33.09
C LYS A 23 1.64 -3.24 32.73
N PRO A 24 2.39 -2.16 32.99
CA PRO A 24 2.01 -0.85 32.48
C PRO A 24 2.17 -0.85 30.95
N GLY A 25 1.06 -0.58 30.25
CA GLY A 25 1.06 -0.19 28.84
C GLY A 25 1.27 -1.31 27.82
N MET A 26 0.23 -2.10 27.55
CA MET A 26 -0.06 -2.47 26.16
C MET A 26 -1.30 -1.69 25.79
N ASP A 27 -1.04 -0.54 25.17
CA ASP A 27 -2.03 0.46 24.83
C ASP A 27 -2.98 -0.13 23.75
N ASN A 28 -4.24 -0.41 24.11
CA ASN A 28 -5.24 -0.83 23.11
C ASN A 28 -5.53 0.28 22.09
N THR A 29 -5.14 1.52 22.40
CA THR A 29 -5.17 2.68 21.52
C THR A 29 -4.34 2.43 20.25
N ASP A 30 -3.28 1.63 20.32
CA ASP A 30 -2.37 1.37 19.20
C ASP A 30 -2.95 0.38 18.17
N LYS A 31 -3.89 -0.47 18.59
CA LYS A 31 -4.70 -1.32 17.67
C LYS A 31 -5.88 -0.56 17.12
N ASP A 32 -6.60 0.19 17.95
CA ASP A 32 -7.76 0.97 17.52
C ASP A 32 -7.35 2.12 16.57
N GLN A 33 -6.19 2.75 16.78
CA GLN A 33 -5.62 3.73 15.85
C GLN A 33 -5.19 3.09 14.53
N ARG A 34 -4.54 1.92 14.55
CA ARG A 34 -4.19 1.17 13.31
C ARG A 34 -5.43 0.81 12.49
N VAL A 35 -6.49 0.35 13.14
CA VAL A 35 -7.78 0.06 12.49
C VAL A 35 -8.38 1.28 11.78
N MET A 36 -8.06 2.50 12.25
CA MET A 36 -8.47 3.72 11.57
C MET A 36 -7.47 4.16 10.50
N THR A 37 -6.15 4.03 10.67
CA THR A 37 -5.16 4.49 9.67
C THR A 37 -5.01 3.59 8.44
N ASP A 38 -5.50 2.35 8.52
CA ASP A 38 -5.28 1.33 7.49
C ASP A 38 -6.43 1.27 6.47
N LEU A 39 -7.05 2.41 6.15
CA LEU A 39 -8.14 2.51 5.16
C LEU A 39 -7.69 3.34 3.94
N PRO A 40 -8.12 2.96 2.72
CA PRO A 40 -7.64 3.60 1.50
C PRO A 40 -8.04 5.08 1.37
N TRP A 41 -9.10 5.50 2.06
CA TRP A 41 -9.58 6.89 2.06
C TRP A 41 -9.01 7.74 3.20
N ILE A 42 -8.15 7.19 4.05
CA ILE A 42 -7.43 7.96 5.06
C ILE A 42 -6.06 8.28 4.49
N ILE A 43 -5.96 9.49 3.95
CA ILE A 43 -4.78 10.03 3.30
C ILE A 43 -4.36 11.27 4.08
N GLU A 44 -3.15 11.22 4.63
CA GLU A 44 -2.52 12.37 5.28
C GLU A 44 -1.62 13.04 4.25
N THR A 45 -1.86 14.32 3.98
CA THR A 45 -0.96 15.13 3.18
C THR A 45 -0.23 16.13 4.07
N ASP A 46 1.06 16.33 3.84
CA ASP A 46 1.82 17.36 4.54
C ASP A 46 1.90 18.64 3.70
N ASN A 47 2.13 19.79 4.35
CA ASN A 47 2.27 21.08 3.66
C ASN A 47 3.52 21.17 2.76
N HIS A 48 4.32 20.09 2.67
CA HIS A 48 5.54 19.98 1.88
C HIS A 48 5.36 19.05 0.67
N GLY A 49 4.12 18.70 0.31
CA GLY A 49 3.82 17.86 -0.85
C GLY A 49 4.04 16.36 -0.61
N GLY A 50 4.18 15.93 0.65
CA GLY A 50 4.16 14.52 1.03
C GLY A 50 2.74 13.95 1.07
N SER A 51 2.62 12.64 0.86
CA SER A 51 1.39 11.87 1.06
C SER A 51 1.69 10.60 1.84
N ARG A 52 0.82 10.29 2.79
CA ARG A 52 0.86 9.08 3.60
C ARG A 52 -0.49 8.36 3.53
N VAL A 53 -0.42 7.06 3.26
CA VAL A 53 -1.59 6.16 3.19
C VAL A 53 -1.19 4.82 3.81
N PHE A 54 -2.11 4.17 4.55
CA PHE A 54 -1.82 2.92 5.29
C PHE A 54 -0.62 3.02 6.25
N GLY A 55 -0.35 4.22 6.78
CA GLY A 55 0.82 4.47 7.62
C GLY A 55 2.17 4.50 6.88
N LEU A 56 2.19 4.46 5.55
CA LEU A 56 3.40 4.56 4.73
C LEU A 56 3.52 5.92 4.05
N ASP A 57 4.69 6.55 4.16
CA ASP A 57 5.02 7.81 3.50
C ASP A 57 5.55 7.56 2.08
N ILE A 58 4.82 8.04 1.07
CA ILE A 58 5.22 7.87 -0.34
C ILE A 58 6.49 8.69 -0.61
N GLY A 59 7.49 8.07 -1.23
CA GLY A 59 8.81 8.64 -1.49
C GLY A 59 9.74 8.65 -0.27
N LYS A 60 9.34 8.10 0.88
CA LYS A 60 10.19 8.05 2.10
C LYS A 60 10.25 6.66 2.72
N SER A 61 9.11 5.99 2.84
CA SER A 61 9.03 4.62 3.35
C SER A 61 9.70 3.63 2.41
N THR A 62 10.25 2.57 3.00
CA THR A 62 10.95 1.51 2.26
C THR A 62 10.03 0.32 1.98
N ILE A 63 10.45 -0.57 1.08
CA ILE A 63 9.76 -1.84 0.85
C ILE A 63 9.73 -2.70 2.12
N HIS A 64 10.77 -2.63 2.94
CA HIS A 64 10.81 -3.29 4.24
C HIS A 64 9.74 -2.76 5.21
N ASP A 65 9.48 -1.45 5.19
CA ASP A 65 8.40 -0.87 6.02
C ASP A 65 7.03 -1.35 5.53
N ALA A 66 6.83 -1.41 4.21
CA ALA A 66 5.61 -1.95 3.63
C ALA A 66 5.38 -3.42 3.99
N VAL A 67 6.42 -4.27 3.94
CA VAL A 67 6.31 -5.67 4.39
C VAL A 67 5.86 -5.79 5.84
N LYS A 68 6.37 -4.93 6.74
CA LYS A 68 5.94 -4.93 8.15
C LYS A 68 4.48 -4.55 8.31
N ILE A 69 4.02 -3.53 7.59
CA ILE A 69 2.64 -3.05 7.69
C ILE A 69 1.69 -4.05 7.06
N PHE A 70 1.97 -4.52 5.85
CA PHE A 70 1.10 -5.44 5.13
C PHE A 70 1.12 -6.87 5.68
N SER A 71 2.16 -7.24 6.43
CA SER A 71 2.35 -8.59 6.98
C SER A 71 2.14 -9.68 5.91
N SER A 72 2.65 -9.41 4.72
CA SER A 72 2.43 -10.22 3.52
C SER A 72 3.76 -10.42 2.78
N GLU A 73 3.86 -11.53 2.03
CA GLU A 73 5.01 -11.79 1.18
C GLU A 73 5.06 -10.80 0.03
N VAL A 74 6.29 -10.37 -0.31
CA VAL A 74 6.55 -9.44 -1.40
C VAL A 74 7.31 -10.15 -2.51
N GLU A 75 6.85 -9.99 -3.74
CA GLU A 75 7.59 -10.37 -4.94
C GLU A 75 8.08 -9.11 -5.65
N ILE A 76 9.38 -9.01 -5.90
CA ILE A 76 9.99 -7.84 -6.56
C ILE A 76 10.44 -8.24 -7.97
N GLY A 77 10.06 -7.46 -8.98
CA GLY A 77 10.41 -7.71 -10.37
C GLY A 77 10.51 -6.43 -11.18
N ILE A 78 11.09 -6.54 -12.38
CA ILE A 78 11.07 -5.47 -13.37
C ILE A 78 9.95 -5.75 -14.36
N PHE A 79 9.16 -4.75 -14.72
CA PHE A 79 8.14 -4.85 -15.75
C PHE A 79 8.55 -4.04 -16.97
N LEU A 80 8.28 -4.59 -18.14
CA LEU A 80 8.41 -3.92 -19.43
C LEU A 80 7.03 -3.82 -20.04
N ASP A 81 6.52 -2.60 -20.10
CA ASP A 81 5.22 -2.31 -20.67
C ASP A 81 5.27 -2.25 -22.20
N PRO A 82 4.10 -2.32 -22.88
CA PRO A 82 4.03 -2.30 -24.35
C PRO A 82 4.65 -1.05 -25.00
N ASP A 83 4.73 0.06 -24.28
CA ASP A 83 5.40 1.30 -24.71
C ASP A 83 6.94 1.25 -24.58
N ASN A 84 7.47 0.11 -24.12
CA ASN A 84 8.87 -0.15 -23.80
C ASN A 84 9.41 0.60 -22.57
N SER A 85 8.55 1.17 -21.74
CA SER A 85 8.96 1.68 -20.44
C SER A 85 9.29 0.52 -19.49
N LEU A 86 10.35 0.71 -18.69
CA LEU A 86 10.68 -0.20 -17.59
C LEU A 86 10.25 0.40 -16.26
N SER A 87 9.69 -0.43 -15.40
CA SER A 87 9.42 -0.15 -13.99
C SER A 87 10.03 -1.23 -13.09
N LEU A 88 10.37 -0.88 -11.85
CA LEU A 88 10.72 -1.85 -10.81
C LEU A 88 9.60 -1.84 -9.78
N GLU A 89 8.99 -3.00 -9.56
CA GLU A 89 7.78 -3.10 -8.76
C GLU A 89 7.90 -4.16 -7.67
N ALA A 90 7.36 -3.83 -6.50
CA ALA A 90 7.15 -4.75 -5.40
C ALA A 90 5.65 -5.08 -5.29
N TYR A 91 5.32 -6.36 -5.43
CA TYR A 91 3.95 -6.85 -5.53
C TYR A 91 3.56 -7.64 -4.28
N PHE A 92 2.39 -7.31 -3.73
CA PHE A 92 1.75 -8.00 -2.63
C PHE A 92 0.40 -8.55 -3.11
N ASP A 93 0.32 -9.86 -3.35
CA ASP A 93 -0.87 -10.50 -3.94
C ASP A 93 -2.08 -10.57 -3.00
N SER A 94 -1.82 -10.48 -1.69
CA SER A 94 -2.87 -10.52 -0.70
C SER A 94 -2.45 -9.76 0.55
N VAL A 95 -2.92 -8.52 0.66
CA VAL A 95 -2.84 -7.74 1.90
C VAL A 95 -4.20 -7.70 2.57
N ARG A 96 -4.21 -7.64 3.91
CA ARG A 96 -5.43 -7.42 4.69
C ARG A 96 -5.28 -6.12 5.47
N LEU A 97 -5.99 -5.09 5.03
CA LEU A 97 -5.95 -3.75 5.61
C LEU A 97 -7.35 -3.43 6.14
N SER A 98 -7.49 -3.24 7.46
CA SER A 98 -8.78 -3.00 8.13
C SER A 98 -9.89 -4.01 7.75
N GLY A 99 -9.51 -5.27 7.54
CA GLY A 99 -10.43 -6.34 7.16
C GLY A 99 -10.70 -6.47 5.65
N LEU A 100 -10.36 -5.44 4.85
CA LEU A 100 -10.46 -5.47 3.40
C LEU A 100 -9.27 -6.23 2.79
N LEU A 101 -9.58 -7.12 1.85
CA LEU A 101 -8.56 -7.80 1.06
C LEU A 101 -8.24 -6.99 -0.18
N ALA A 102 -6.96 -6.89 -0.50
CA ALA A 102 -6.49 -6.18 -1.68
C ALA A 102 -5.22 -6.79 -2.25
N ARG A 103 -4.90 -6.38 -3.48
CA ARG A 103 -3.55 -6.44 -4.04
C ARG A 103 -2.92 -5.06 -3.91
N VAL A 104 -1.63 -5.03 -3.60
CA VAL A 104 -0.87 -3.77 -3.54
C VAL A 104 0.37 -3.90 -4.41
N VAL A 105 0.66 -2.85 -5.18
CA VAL A 105 1.88 -2.73 -5.98
C VAL A 105 2.59 -1.45 -5.57
N LEU A 106 3.89 -1.52 -5.33
CA LEU A 106 4.73 -0.36 -5.08
C LEU A 106 5.69 -0.18 -6.26
N GLU A 107 5.69 1.00 -6.87
CA GLU A 107 6.71 1.40 -7.86
C GLU A 107 7.94 1.88 -7.09
N ILE A 108 9.05 1.14 -7.21
CA ILE A 108 10.31 1.42 -6.54
C ILE A 108 11.06 2.51 -7.31
N ASP A 109 11.64 3.47 -6.60
CA ASP A 109 12.49 4.49 -7.22
C ASP A 109 13.71 3.84 -7.88
N ALA A 110 13.84 4.00 -9.19
CA ALA A 110 14.95 3.50 -9.99
C ALA A 110 15.07 4.27 -11.32
N THR A 111 16.30 4.55 -11.71
CA THR A 111 16.61 5.13 -13.02
C THR A 111 16.49 4.09 -14.13
N GLN A 112 16.19 4.51 -15.37
CA GLN A 112 16.12 3.59 -16.51
C GLN A 112 17.44 2.83 -16.73
N ASP A 113 18.59 3.46 -16.49
CA ASP A 113 19.90 2.79 -16.57
C ASP A 113 20.05 1.68 -15.52
N GLU A 114 19.63 1.92 -14.26
CA GLU A 114 19.60 0.89 -13.22
C GLU A 114 18.68 -0.28 -13.62
N LEU A 115 17.49 0.02 -14.18
CA LEU A 115 16.53 -0.99 -14.62
C LEU A 115 17.08 -1.85 -15.76
N HIS A 116 17.68 -1.23 -16.78
CA HIS A 116 18.30 -1.96 -17.87
C HIS A 116 19.42 -2.88 -17.39
N GLN A 117 20.31 -2.39 -16.53
CA GLN A 117 21.38 -3.21 -15.95
C GLN A 117 20.83 -4.37 -15.13
N MET A 118 19.82 -4.12 -14.31
CA MET A 118 19.21 -5.13 -13.46
C MET A 118 18.44 -6.17 -14.28
N ALA A 119 17.77 -5.77 -15.37
CA ALA A 119 17.07 -6.67 -16.29
C ALA A 119 18.04 -7.67 -16.98
N THR A 120 19.29 -7.29 -17.25
CA THR A 120 20.30 -8.23 -17.79
C THR A 120 20.64 -9.37 -16.82
N ARG A 121 20.35 -9.18 -15.52
CA ARG A 121 20.58 -10.17 -14.45
C ARG A 121 19.33 -10.96 -14.10
N ALA A 122 18.21 -10.74 -14.80
CA ALA A 122 16.97 -11.46 -14.58
C ALA A 122 17.14 -12.95 -14.85
N ILE A 123 16.50 -13.78 -14.02
CA ILE A 123 16.58 -15.24 -14.09
C ILE A 123 15.43 -15.85 -14.90
N GLU A 124 14.42 -15.05 -15.21
CA GLU A 124 13.26 -15.45 -16.00
C GLU A 124 12.59 -14.23 -16.61
N LYS A 125 12.04 -14.40 -17.81
CA LYS A 125 11.17 -13.43 -18.48
C LYS A 125 9.81 -14.08 -18.73
N LYS A 126 8.76 -13.53 -18.13
CA LYS A 126 7.38 -14.07 -18.15
C LYS A 126 6.42 -13.08 -18.81
N ALA A 127 5.58 -13.56 -19.71
CA ALA A 127 4.52 -12.74 -20.30
C ALA A 127 3.38 -12.51 -19.29
N MET A 128 2.87 -11.29 -19.22
CA MET A 128 1.74 -10.90 -18.39
C MET A 128 0.45 -10.78 -19.22
N PRO A 129 -0.74 -10.94 -18.62
CA PRO A 129 -2.02 -10.75 -19.32
C PRO A 129 -2.20 -9.34 -19.93
N SER A 130 -1.50 -8.34 -19.41
CA SER A 130 -1.49 -6.95 -19.90
C SER A 130 -0.62 -6.73 -21.15
N ASN A 131 -0.08 -7.80 -21.76
CA ASN A 131 0.97 -7.76 -22.78
C ASN A 131 2.32 -7.18 -22.30
N ALA A 132 2.45 -6.87 -21.01
CA ALA A 132 3.73 -6.55 -20.40
C ALA A 132 4.60 -7.82 -20.22
N TRP A 133 5.88 -7.61 -19.97
CA TRP A 133 6.81 -8.67 -19.58
C TRP A 133 7.31 -8.45 -18.16
N GLN A 134 7.23 -9.47 -17.32
CA GLN A 134 7.86 -9.50 -16.01
C GLN A 134 9.23 -10.18 -16.10
N PHE A 135 10.27 -9.48 -15.65
CA PHE A 135 11.61 -10.00 -15.44
C PHE A 135 11.78 -10.35 -13.96
N ARG A 136 11.88 -11.65 -13.67
CA ARG A 136 12.08 -12.13 -12.29
C ARG A 136 13.53 -11.94 -11.88
N LEU A 137 13.73 -11.34 -10.71
CA LEU A 137 15.06 -11.05 -10.18
C LEU A 137 15.59 -12.19 -9.30
N PRO A 138 16.92 -12.40 -9.25
CA PRO A 138 17.60 -13.19 -8.23
C PRO A 138 17.27 -12.74 -6.80
N ASN A 139 17.28 -13.67 -5.84
CA ASN A 139 16.97 -13.37 -4.44
C ASN A 139 17.96 -12.39 -3.80
N ASP A 140 19.25 -12.45 -4.13
CA ASP A 140 20.26 -11.53 -3.62
C ASP A 140 19.98 -10.08 -4.06
N ILE A 141 19.54 -9.87 -5.30
CA ILE A 141 19.11 -8.54 -5.79
C ILE A 141 17.86 -8.09 -5.03
N LYS A 142 16.85 -8.96 -4.90
CA LYS A 142 15.61 -8.63 -4.16
C LYS A 142 15.90 -8.17 -2.72
N GLN A 143 16.81 -8.85 -2.02
CA GLN A 143 17.20 -8.46 -0.65
C GLN A 143 17.84 -7.07 -0.59
N GLN A 144 18.63 -6.68 -1.60
CA GLN A 144 19.21 -5.33 -1.67
C GLN A 144 18.15 -4.24 -1.90
N LEU A 145 17.06 -4.58 -2.58
CA LEU A 145 15.96 -3.65 -2.87
C LEU A 145 15.03 -3.40 -1.68
N MET A 146 15.10 -4.22 -0.63
CA MET A 146 14.21 -4.07 0.54
C MET A 146 14.31 -2.70 1.22
N MET A 147 15.48 -2.06 1.15
CA MET A 147 15.72 -0.74 1.75
C MET A 147 15.47 0.42 0.76
N ARG A 148 15.10 0.14 -0.50
CA ARG A 148 14.75 1.19 -1.46
C ARG A 148 13.39 1.77 -1.11
N GLN A 149 13.23 3.04 -1.46
CA GLN A 149 11.99 3.78 -1.34
C GLN A 149 11.10 3.51 -2.55
N PHE A 150 9.79 3.67 -2.36
CA PHE A 150 8.82 3.61 -3.44
C PHE A 150 8.21 4.99 -3.68
N ILE A 151 7.90 5.28 -4.95
CA ILE A 151 7.41 6.59 -5.43
C ILE A 151 5.92 6.57 -5.78
N SER A 152 5.33 5.39 -5.92
CA SER A 152 3.90 5.18 -6.13
C SER A 152 3.43 3.95 -5.36
N LEU A 153 2.19 4.00 -4.87
CA LEU A 153 1.48 2.87 -4.27
C LEU A 153 0.16 2.68 -5.01
N SER A 154 -0.07 1.50 -5.55
CA SER A 154 -1.30 1.10 -6.21
C SER A 154 -2.04 0.09 -5.33
N TYR A 155 -3.30 0.39 -4.99
CA TYR A 155 -4.17 -0.44 -4.17
C TYR A 155 -5.36 -0.91 -5.02
N MET A 156 -5.56 -2.22 -5.09
CA MET A 156 -6.62 -2.87 -5.84
C MET A 156 -7.48 -3.70 -4.87
N PRO A 157 -8.65 -3.20 -4.42
CA PRO A 157 -9.53 -3.99 -3.58
C PRO A 157 -9.96 -5.28 -4.30
N LYS A 158 -10.18 -6.36 -3.53
CA LYS A 158 -10.79 -7.62 -4.01
C LYS A 158 -12.32 -7.61 -3.92
N ILE A 159 -12.88 -6.44 -3.61
CA ILE A 159 -14.32 -6.18 -3.56
C ILE A 159 -14.60 -4.99 -4.47
N ASP A 160 -15.79 -4.96 -5.04
CA ASP A 160 -16.27 -3.84 -5.83
C ASP A 160 -16.73 -2.72 -4.88
N ILE A 161 -16.44 -1.47 -5.22
CA ILE A 161 -16.79 -0.30 -4.41
C ILE A 161 -17.60 0.67 -5.26
N GLU A 162 -18.89 0.75 -4.97
CA GLU A 162 -19.81 1.65 -5.68
C GLU A 162 -19.30 3.11 -5.71
N ASN A 163 -19.49 3.76 -6.86
CA ASN A 163 -19.05 5.14 -7.10
C ASN A 163 -19.59 6.13 -6.05
N ASP A 164 -20.80 5.93 -5.52
CA ASP A 164 -21.36 6.79 -4.48
C ASP A 164 -20.61 6.64 -3.14
N ILE A 165 -20.11 5.44 -2.82
CA ILE A 165 -19.24 5.17 -1.67
C ILE A 165 -17.90 5.86 -1.88
N LEU A 166 -17.31 5.75 -3.07
CA LEU A 166 -16.06 6.44 -3.39
C LEU A 166 -16.20 7.95 -3.19
N VAL A 167 -17.27 8.56 -3.71
CA VAL A 167 -17.55 10.00 -3.51
C VAL A 167 -17.75 10.34 -2.03
N LYS A 168 -18.48 9.52 -1.26
CA LYS A 168 -18.66 9.74 0.20
C LYS A 168 -17.34 9.68 0.97
N ARG A 169 -16.40 8.85 0.52
CA ARG A 169 -15.12 8.60 1.21
C ARG A 169 -14.02 9.58 0.78
N PHE A 170 -13.89 9.84 -0.51
CA PHE A 170 -12.82 10.64 -1.09
C PHE A 170 -13.22 12.09 -1.38
N GLY A 171 -14.52 12.38 -1.52
CA GLY A 171 -15.04 13.65 -2.03
C GLY A 171 -15.33 13.58 -3.53
N GLN A 172 -15.76 14.71 -4.10
CA GLN A 172 -15.85 14.85 -5.56
C GLN A 172 -14.44 14.97 -6.16
N PRO A 173 -14.16 14.34 -7.32
CA PRO A 173 -12.89 14.54 -8.00
C PRO A 173 -12.73 15.98 -8.49
N ASP A 174 -11.50 16.48 -8.52
CA ASP A 174 -11.19 17.80 -9.07
C ASP A 174 -11.34 17.80 -10.61
N SER A 175 -11.06 16.67 -11.25
CA SER A 175 -11.29 16.45 -12.69
C SER A 175 -11.42 14.96 -13.00
N THR A 176 -11.91 14.64 -14.20
CA THR A 176 -11.97 13.27 -14.71
C THR A 176 -11.34 13.16 -16.10
N ILE A 177 -10.81 11.97 -16.42
CA ILE A 177 -10.33 11.60 -17.75
C ILE A 177 -11.14 10.37 -18.20
N LYS A 178 -11.89 10.50 -19.29
CA LYS A 178 -12.70 9.39 -19.83
C LYS A 178 -11.78 8.37 -20.51
N ILE A 179 -11.96 7.09 -20.20
CA ILE A 179 -11.30 5.97 -20.85
C ILE A 179 -12.23 5.42 -21.94
N ASP A 180 -13.45 5.06 -21.54
CA ASP A 180 -14.54 4.63 -22.40
C ASP A 180 -15.90 5.04 -21.78
N ASP A 181 -17.01 4.46 -22.24
CA ASP A 181 -18.35 4.83 -21.77
C ASP A 181 -18.65 4.44 -20.31
N SER A 182 -17.97 3.43 -19.76
CA SER A 182 -18.16 2.94 -18.38
C SER A 182 -16.94 3.17 -17.48
N ASN A 183 -15.80 3.57 -18.05
CA ASN A 183 -14.54 3.74 -17.32
C ASN A 183 -14.01 5.16 -17.39
N GLN A 184 -13.58 5.67 -16.23
CA GLN A 184 -12.92 6.97 -16.14
C GLN A 184 -11.91 7.03 -14.99
N PHE A 185 -10.87 7.82 -15.17
CA PHE A 185 -10.00 8.22 -14.08
C PHE A 185 -10.60 9.42 -13.36
N TRP A 186 -10.62 9.35 -12.03
CA TRP A 186 -10.98 10.43 -11.11
C TRP A 186 -9.71 10.98 -10.47
N LEU A 187 -9.45 12.26 -10.67
CA LEU A 187 -8.20 12.91 -10.28
C LEU A 187 -8.41 13.73 -9.01
N TYR A 188 -7.53 13.52 -8.03
CA TYR A 188 -7.48 14.25 -6.77
C TYR A 188 -6.05 14.79 -6.55
N PRO A 189 -5.61 15.83 -7.28
CA PRO A 189 -4.22 16.30 -7.27
C PRO A 189 -3.72 16.66 -5.87
N LYS A 190 -4.57 17.32 -5.06
CA LYS A 190 -4.23 17.74 -3.69
C LYS A 190 -4.00 16.57 -2.73
N LYS A 191 -4.49 15.38 -3.08
CA LYS A 191 -4.30 14.13 -2.33
C LYS A 191 -3.20 13.25 -2.92
N GLY A 192 -2.67 13.63 -4.09
CA GLY A 192 -1.78 12.76 -4.86
C GLY A 192 -2.46 11.45 -5.26
N LEU A 193 -3.76 11.47 -5.61
CA LEU A 193 -4.55 10.26 -5.83
C LEU A 193 -5.22 10.28 -7.20
N VAL A 194 -5.14 9.15 -7.90
CA VAL A 194 -6.03 8.80 -9.01
C VAL A 194 -6.82 7.56 -8.65
N ILE A 195 -8.12 7.57 -8.96
CA ILE A 195 -8.98 6.39 -8.90
C ILE A 195 -9.38 6.02 -10.33
N ALA A 196 -9.06 4.83 -10.79
CA ALA A 196 -9.73 4.24 -11.94
C ALA A 196 -11.11 3.76 -11.47
N ALA A 197 -12.14 4.53 -11.79
CA ALA A 197 -13.52 4.20 -11.49
C ALA A 197 -14.09 3.39 -12.67
N ASP A 198 -14.40 2.13 -12.39
CA ASP A 198 -14.99 1.18 -13.33
C ASP A 198 -16.42 0.87 -12.86
N GLU A 199 -17.43 1.10 -13.70
CA GLU A 199 -18.81 0.73 -13.38
C GLU A 199 -18.99 -0.81 -13.21
N ASP A 200 -18.04 -1.62 -13.71
CA ASP A 200 -18.00 -3.06 -13.55
C ASP A 200 -17.19 -3.55 -12.32
N GLY A 201 -16.75 -2.63 -11.45
CA GLY A 201 -16.29 -2.96 -10.08
C GLY A 201 -14.80 -3.24 -9.89
N LYS A 202 -13.94 -2.97 -10.88
CA LYS A 202 -12.48 -3.15 -10.73
C LYS A 202 -11.79 -1.83 -10.42
N GLU A 203 -12.00 -1.31 -9.22
CA GLU A 203 -11.35 -0.06 -8.85
C GLU A 203 -9.84 -0.25 -8.66
N LEU A 204 -9.07 0.77 -9.06
CA LEU A 204 -7.65 0.89 -8.77
C LEU A 204 -7.41 2.27 -8.18
N PHE A 205 -6.78 2.33 -7.01
CA PHE A 205 -6.36 3.58 -6.37
C PHE A 205 -4.85 3.70 -6.49
N GLN A 206 -4.37 4.73 -7.19
CA GLN A 206 -2.95 5.00 -7.32
C GLN A 206 -2.60 6.27 -6.56
N TYR A 207 -1.69 6.12 -5.61
CA TYR A 207 -1.21 7.18 -4.73
C TYR A 207 0.22 7.54 -5.10
N VAL A 208 0.47 8.84 -5.21
CA VAL A 208 1.78 9.47 -5.39
C VAL A 208 1.89 10.63 -4.41
N ARG A 209 3.06 11.27 -4.38
CA ARG A 209 3.18 12.56 -3.71
C ARG A 209 2.43 13.64 -4.50
N PRO A 210 1.69 14.56 -3.84
CA PRO A 210 0.98 15.66 -4.52
C PRO A 210 1.86 16.51 -5.46
N ASP A 211 3.13 16.72 -5.14
CA ASP A 211 4.06 17.46 -6.00
C ASP A 211 4.54 16.67 -7.23
N GLU A 212 4.36 15.34 -7.23
CA GLU A 212 4.63 14.44 -8.36
C GLU A 212 3.35 14.10 -9.17
N PHE A 213 2.21 14.70 -8.83
CA PHE A 213 0.92 14.36 -9.44
C PHE A 213 0.88 14.63 -10.95
N GLU A 214 1.56 15.69 -11.41
CA GLU A 214 1.63 16.01 -12.84
C GLU A 214 2.28 14.90 -13.65
N ARG A 215 3.32 14.23 -13.11
CA ARG A 215 3.98 13.07 -13.74
C ARG A 215 2.97 11.93 -13.94
N LEU A 216 2.19 11.63 -12.91
CA LEU A 216 1.17 10.58 -12.97
C LEU A 216 0.08 10.91 -14.00
N GLN A 217 -0.42 12.15 -14.00
CA GLN A 217 -1.44 12.57 -14.95
C GLN A 217 -0.95 12.49 -16.41
N GLN A 218 0.32 12.84 -16.67
CA GLN A 218 0.94 12.69 -17.98
C GLN A 218 1.03 11.22 -18.40
N ALA A 219 1.52 10.33 -17.52
CA ALA A 219 1.63 8.91 -17.79
C ALA A 219 0.26 8.29 -18.17
N ILE A 220 -0.79 8.63 -17.43
CA ILE A 220 -2.17 8.20 -17.73
C ILE A 220 -2.58 8.71 -19.11
N SER A 221 -2.37 9.99 -19.39
CA SER A 221 -2.74 10.59 -20.67
C SER A 221 -2.02 9.94 -21.86
N THR A 222 -0.76 9.56 -21.69
CA THR A 222 0.02 8.84 -22.70
C THR A 222 -0.46 7.42 -22.90
N SER A 223 -0.85 6.69 -21.84
CA SER A 223 -1.36 5.31 -21.95
C SER A 223 -2.69 5.18 -22.69
N LEU A 224 -3.43 6.29 -22.86
CA LEU A 224 -4.73 6.33 -23.54
C LEU A 224 -4.64 6.68 -25.04
N GLN A 225 -3.43 6.98 -25.56
CA GLN A 225 -3.19 7.33 -26.96
C GLN A 225 -2.72 6.11 -27.77
#